data_AF-A0A5N5WT57-F1
#
_entry.id   AF-A0A5N5WT57-F1
#
_cell.length_a   1.000
_cell.length_b   1.000
_cell.length_c   1.000
_cell.angle_alpha   90.00
_cell.angle_beta   90.00
_cell.angle_gamma   90.00
#
_symmetry.space_group_name_H-M   'P 1'
#
loop_
_entity.id
_entity.type
_entity.pdbx_description
1 polymer ?
#
loop_
_entity_poly.entity_id
_entity_poly.type
_entity_poly.pdbx_seq_one_letter_code
_entity_poly.pdbx_strand_id
1 'polypeptide(L)'
;MRLSSTCVNCAKCRRLGKECLYRETGRRFYGFQKDRQIEALESRINELVANRDLSSVTTKSSGNGISLSVAEGRDTSEKDAIGRALLGMEGAQYFLDIFRTQVTVHFPFVVISPQVTVLELRKEKPFLFLAVLASASHTNMPLQRLLGAEVKKVISTRMILGGHVSFDLLQGLLVFLAWSHYHSRPHRYIQFLQLALGLMVELRLDRPPQTKTWKTALRFKQDYTLDNAEHIRPSWGHDEQRAVVGCYYLSST
;
A
#
# COMPACT_ATOMS: atom_id res chain seq x y z
N MET A 1 -62.61 14.49 4.26
CA MET A 1 -62.08 15.76 4.79
C MET A 1 -60.60 15.59 5.10
N ARG A 2 -59.71 16.11 4.25
CA ARG A 2 -58.29 16.32 4.61
C ARG A 2 -57.99 17.79 4.37
N LEU A 3 -57.64 18.46 5.46
CA LEU A 3 -57.35 19.88 5.54
C LEU A 3 -56.12 20.21 4.69
N SER A 4 -56.30 21.11 3.72
CA SER A 4 -55.24 21.75 2.96
C SER A 4 -54.51 22.73 3.86
N SER A 5 -53.29 22.37 4.26
CA SER A 5 -52.32 23.27 4.90
C SER A 5 -51.80 24.26 3.85
N THR A 6 -52.40 25.45 3.79
CA THR A 6 -51.92 26.58 2.98
C THR A 6 -50.80 27.28 3.71
N CYS A 7 -49.54 27.01 3.34
CA CYS A 7 -48.38 27.75 3.84
C CYS A 7 -47.94 28.83 2.84
N VAL A 8 -47.65 30.01 3.39
CA VAL A 8 -47.48 31.30 2.74
C VAL A 8 -46.31 31.33 1.74
N ASN A 9 -46.55 31.93 0.57
CA ASN A 9 -45.66 32.05 -0.58
C ASN A 9 -44.20 32.41 -0.28
N CYS A 10 -43.26 31.55 -0.74
CA CYS A 10 -41.82 31.82 -0.77
C CYS A 10 -41.48 33.08 -1.58
N ALA A 11 -40.56 33.92 -1.08
CA ALA A 11 -40.19 35.21 -1.66
C ALA A 11 -39.70 35.11 -3.13
N LYS A 12 -39.11 33.96 -3.50
CA LYS A 12 -38.64 33.69 -4.87
C LYS A 12 -39.81 33.55 -5.86
N CYS A 13 -40.86 32.82 -5.52
CA CYS A 13 -42.03 32.62 -6.39
C CYS A 13 -42.84 33.91 -6.56
N ARG A 14 -42.91 34.72 -5.50
CA ARG A 14 -43.55 36.04 -5.52
C ARG A 14 -42.89 37.01 -6.50
N ARG A 15 -41.56 37.02 -6.57
CA ARG A 15 -40.81 37.88 -7.50
C ARG A 15 -40.99 37.46 -8.97
N LEU A 16 -41.31 36.19 -9.22
CA LEU A 16 -41.41 35.62 -10.56
C LEU A 16 -42.86 35.52 -11.08
N GLY A 17 -43.86 35.93 -10.28
CA GLY A 17 -45.28 35.86 -10.65
C GLY A 17 -45.79 34.43 -10.86
N LYS A 18 -45.19 33.43 -10.21
CA LYS A 18 -45.54 32.01 -10.37
C LYS A 18 -46.22 31.44 -9.13
N GLU A 19 -47.15 30.52 -9.35
CA GLU A 19 -47.81 29.77 -8.28
C GLU A 19 -46.82 28.87 -7.53
N CYS A 20 -46.86 28.91 -6.19
CA CYS A 20 -45.89 28.22 -5.34
C CYS A 20 -46.47 26.89 -4.84
N LEU A 21 -46.18 25.80 -5.56
CA LEU A 21 -46.58 24.45 -5.14
C LEU A 21 -45.45 23.80 -4.31
N TYR A 22 -45.70 23.56 -3.02
CA TYR A 22 -44.80 22.77 -2.19
C TYR A 22 -44.93 21.30 -2.60
N ARG A 23 -43.91 20.75 -3.25
CA ARG A 23 -43.86 19.33 -3.59
C ARG A 23 -43.36 18.58 -2.36
N GLU A 24 -44.21 17.77 -1.73
CA GLU A 24 -43.77 16.88 -0.67
C GLU A 24 -42.68 15.96 -1.23
N THR A 25 -41.43 16.18 -0.83
CA THR A 25 -40.36 15.22 -1.09
C THR A 25 -40.73 13.95 -0.34
N GLY A 26 -41.01 12.87 -1.09
CA GLY A 26 -41.36 11.58 -0.51
C GLY A 26 -40.39 11.20 0.60
N ARG A 27 -40.93 10.70 1.73
CA ARG A 27 -40.12 10.16 2.84
C ARG A 27 -39.06 9.23 2.24
N ARG A 28 -37.79 9.39 2.66
CA ARG A 28 -36.71 8.49 2.23
C ARG A 28 -37.15 7.04 2.46
N PHE A 29 -37.33 6.31 1.39
CA PHE A 29 -37.66 4.89 1.40
C PHE A 29 -36.45 4.14 1.97
N TYR A 30 -36.59 3.63 3.19
CA TYR A 30 -35.57 2.81 3.88
C TYR A 30 -35.90 1.30 3.79
N GLY A 31 -36.63 0.88 2.76
CA GLY A 31 -37.18 -0.47 2.60
C GLY A 31 -36.43 -1.31 1.57
N PHE A 32 -35.22 -1.76 1.91
CA PHE A 32 -34.52 -2.87 1.24
C PHE A 32 -33.40 -3.39 2.14
N GLN A 33 -32.76 -2.47 2.88
CA GLN A 33 -31.65 -2.79 3.78
C GLN A 33 -32.13 -3.38 5.11
N LYS A 34 -33.28 -2.93 5.62
CA LYS A 34 -33.91 -3.50 6.82
C LYS A 34 -34.51 -4.87 6.55
N ASP A 35 -35.16 -5.07 5.42
CA ASP A 35 -35.80 -6.35 5.07
C ASP A 35 -34.75 -7.46 4.87
N ARG A 36 -33.62 -7.17 4.21
CA ARG A 36 -32.47 -8.09 4.14
C ARG A 36 -31.83 -8.40 5.49
N GLN A 37 -31.82 -7.43 6.40
CA GLN A 37 -31.26 -7.63 7.75
C GLN A 37 -32.18 -8.50 8.61
N ILE A 38 -33.50 -8.36 8.46
CA ILE A 38 -34.49 -9.18 9.16
C ILE A 38 -34.42 -10.62 8.66
N GLU A 39 -34.41 -10.84 7.34
CA GLU A 39 -34.32 -12.19 6.75
C GLU A 39 -33.01 -12.92 7.11
N ALA A 40 -31.88 -12.21 7.12
CA ALA A 40 -30.59 -12.78 7.52
C ALA A 40 -30.46 -13.05 9.03
N LEU A 41 -31.23 -12.34 9.86
CA LEU A 41 -31.29 -12.61 11.31
C LEU A 41 -32.22 -13.80 11.60
N GLU A 42 -33.35 -13.91 10.90
CA GLU A 42 -34.27 -15.04 11.00
C GLU A 42 -33.61 -16.36 10.56
N SER A 43 -32.81 -16.34 9.48
CA SER A 43 -32.07 -17.54 9.03
C SER A 43 -31.05 -18.03 10.07
N ARG A 44 -30.36 -17.10 10.76
CA ARG A 44 -29.38 -17.42 11.80
C ARG A 44 -30.03 -17.95 13.08
N ILE A 45 -31.22 -17.46 13.42
CA ILE A 45 -31.99 -18.01 14.55
C ILE A 45 -32.41 -19.46 14.24
N ASN A 46 -32.88 -19.73 13.02
CA ASN A 46 -33.29 -21.08 12.63
C ASN A 46 -32.11 -22.07 12.58
N GLU A 47 -30.92 -21.66 12.14
CA GLU A 47 -29.70 -22.49 12.22
C GLU A 47 -29.31 -22.83 13.67
N LEU A 48 -29.44 -21.88 14.59
CA LEU A 48 -29.10 -22.07 16.00
C LEU A 48 -30.12 -22.97 16.72
N VAL A 49 -31.40 -22.92 16.33
CA VAL A 49 -32.44 -23.83 16.85
C VAL A 49 -32.23 -25.25 16.33
N ALA A 50 -31.93 -25.42 15.03
CA ALA A 50 -31.64 -26.73 14.44
C ALA A 50 -30.40 -27.42 15.05
N ASN A 51 -29.36 -26.65 15.38
CA ASN A 51 -28.17 -27.18 16.04
C ASN A 51 -28.39 -27.54 17.53
N ARG A 52 -29.41 -26.96 18.16
CA ARG A 52 -29.76 -27.24 19.56
C ARG A 52 -30.49 -28.57 19.71
N ASP A 53 -31.27 -28.96 18.70
CA ASP A 53 -31.98 -30.24 18.68
C ASP A 53 -31.07 -31.43 18.29
N LEU A 54 -29.89 -31.18 17.71
CA LEU A 54 -28.90 -32.24 17.40
C LEU A 54 -27.84 -32.44 18.50
N SER A 55 -27.83 -31.61 19.54
CA SER A 55 -26.81 -31.66 20.61
C SER A 55 -27.17 -32.55 21.80
N SER A 56 -28.29 -33.29 21.74
CA SER A 56 -28.51 -34.45 22.61
C SER A 56 -28.44 -35.72 21.77
N VAL A 57 -27.24 -36.29 21.60
CA VAL A 57 -26.93 -37.73 21.56
C VAL A 57 -25.56 -37.95 20.89
N THR A 58 -24.72 -38.72 21.59
CA THR A 58 -23.47 -39.39 21.15
C THR A 58 -22.19 -38.60 20.93
N THR A 59 -21.44 -38.51 22.02
CA THR A 59 -20.01 -38.86 22.09
C THR A 59 -19.65 -40.06 21.21
N LYS A 60 -18.67 -39.91 20.31
CA LYS A 60 -17.65 -40.94 19.98
C LYS A 60 -16.49 -40.39 19.15
N SER A 61 -15.30 -40.67 19.69
CA SER A 61 -13.93 -40.60 19.16
C SER A 61 -13.74 -40.95 17.68
N SER A 62 -12.99 -40.09 16.95
CA SER A 62 -11.80 -40.47 16.15
C SER A 62 -11.26 -39.25 15.40
N GLY A 63 -10.25 -38.59 15.96
CA GLY A 63 -9.51 -37.52 15.31
C GLY A 63 -8.11 -37.98 14.92
N ASN A 64 -7.92 -38.34 13.64
CA ASN A 64 -6.60 -38.40 13.03
C ASN A 64 -6.14 -36.95 12.78
N GLY A 65 -5.47 -36.36 13.76
CA GLY A 65 -4.80 -35.07 13.63
C GLY A 65 -3.51 -35.24 12.85
N ILE A 66 -3.46 -34.79 11.61
CA ILE A 66 -2.20 -34.36 11.00
C ILE A 66 -1.82 -33.07 11.72
N SER A 67 -1.00 -33.21 12.76
CA SER A 67 -0.34 -32.10 13.41
C SER A 67 0.64 -31.49 12.39
N LEU A 68 0.21 -30.44 11.69
CA LEU A 68 1.16 -29.46 11.18
C LEU A 68 1.80 -28.84 12.43
N SER A 69 2.98 -29.34 12.78
CA SER A 69 3.90 -28.61 13.64
C SER A 69 4.17 -27.29 12.93
N VAL A 70 3.49 -26.24 13.38
CA VAL A 70 4.03 -24.89 13.34
C VAL A 70 5.29 -24.96 14.19
N ALA A 71 6.38 -25.40 13.56
CA ALA A 71 7.71 -25.16 14.06
C ALA A 71 7.82 -23.64 14.11
N GLU A 72 7.74 -23.11 15.32
CA GLU A 72 8.11 -21.75 15.65
C GLU A 72 9.41 -21.43 14.91
N GLY A 73 9.26 -20.64 13.85
CA GLY A 73 10.37 -20.10 13.09
C GLY A 73 11.09 -19.08 13.95
N ARG A 74 11.87 -19.58 14.92
CA ARG A 74 12.94 -18.83 15.56
C ARG A 74 13.93 -18.45 14.46
N ASP A 75 13.86 -17.18 14.09
CA ASP A 75 15.00 -16.36 13.72
C ASP A 75 15.79 -16.80 12.47
N THR A 76 15.15 -16.72 11.30
CA THR A 76 15.89 -16.45 10.05
C THR A 76 15.90 -14.95 9.75
N SER A 77 16.04 -14.13 10.80
CA SER A 77 16.20 -12.69 10.64
C SER A 77 17.50 -12.39 9.86
N GLU A 78 17.33 -11.61 8.79
CA GLU A 78 18.26 -10.55 8.41
C GLU A 78 19.69 -10.92 7.98
N LYS A 79 19.93 -12.08 7.38
CA LYS A 79 21.16 -12.25 6.59
C LYS A 79 20.96 -11.65 5.19
N ASP A 80 21.60 -10.51 4.94
CA ASP A 80 21.69 -9.88 3.60
C ASP A 80 22.47 -10.75 2.60
N ALA A 81 22.48 -10.39 1.32
CA ALA A 81 23.20 -11.12 0.27
C ALA A 81 24.68 -11.42 0.62
N ILE A 82 25.37 -10.46 1.25
CA ILE A 82 26.74 -10.66 1.75
C ILE A 82 26.77 -11.58 2.98
N GLY A 83 25.82 -11.42 3.91
CA GLY A 83 25.71 -12.26 5.10
C GLY A 83 25.37 -13.73 4.79
N ARG A 84 24.84 -14.00 3.59
CA ARG A 84 24.61 -15.35 3.06
C ARG A 84 25.75 -15.83 2.13
N ALA A 85 26.86 -15.10 2.06
CA ALA A 85 28.01 -15.38 1.20
C ALA A 85 27.68 -15.52 -0.29
N LEU A 86 26.58 -14.89 -0.76
CA LEU A 86 26.25 -14.84 -2.19
C LEU A 86 27.22 -13.93 -2.94
N LEU A 87 27.75 -12.92 -2.24
CA LEU A 87 28.66 -11.91 -2.74
C LEU A 87 29.65 -11.48 -1.66
N GLY A 88 30.92 -11.29 -2.04
CA GLY A 88 31.93 -10.67 -1.18
C GLY A 88 31.78 -9.15 -1.14
N MET A 89 32.46 -8.51 -0.18
CA MET A 89 32.48 -7.03 -0.05
C MET A 89 33.03 -6.35 -1.31
N GLU A 90 34.07 -6.93 -1.93
CA GLU A 90 34.65 -6.42 -3.18
C GLU A 90 33.66 -6.47 -4.35
N GLY A 91 32.93 -7.59 -4.48
CA GLY A 91 31.89 -7.73 -5.49
C GLY A 91 30.75 -6.72 -5.29
N ALA A 92 30.37 -6.46 -4.04
CA ALA A 92 29.37 -5.44 -3.72
C ALA A 92 29.84 -4.02 -4.08
N GLN A 93 31.12 -3.70 -3.84
CA GLN A 93 31.72 -2.43 -4.25
C GLN A 93 31.72 -2.29 -5.77
N TYR A 94 32.15 -3.33 -6.49
CA TYR A 94 32.13 -3.38 -7.95
C TYR A 94 30.73 -3.12 -8.52
N PHE A 95 29.70 -3.77 -7.97
CA PHE A 95 28.32 -3.55 -8.42
C PHE A 95 27.78 -2.16 -8.06
N LEU A 96 28.17 -1.58 -6.93
CA LEU A 96 27.82 -0.20 -6.60
C LEU A 96 28.44 0.78 -7.60
N ASP A 97 29.68 0.54 -8.03
CA ASP A 97 30.35 1.40 -9.01
C ASP A 97 29.75 1.25 -10.41
N ILE A 98 29.36 0.04 -10.82
CA ILE A 98 28.53 -0.17 -12.03
C ILE A 98 27.21 0.59 -11.92
N PHE A 99 26.56 0.54 -10.76
CA PHE A 99 25.29 1.23 -10.56
C PHE A 99 25.43 2.74 -10.77
N ARG A 100 26.48 3.34 -10.23
CA ARG A 100 26.77 4.78 -10.38
C ARG A 100 27.07 5.17 -11.82
N THR A 101 27.86 4.36 -12.52
CA THR A 101 28.42 4.71 -13.83
C THR A 101 27.53 4.33 -15.01
N GLN A 102 26.79 3.23 -14.91
CA GLN A 102 26.00 2.69 -16.03
C GLN A 102 24.51 2.76 -15.75
N VAL A 103 24.08 2.29 -14.58
CA VAL A 103 22.65 2.15 -14.25
C VAL A 103 22.00 3.52 -14.04
N THR A 104 22.65 4.41 -13.29
CA THR A 104 22.15 5.76 -12.97
C THR A 104 21.98 6.63 -14.22
N VAL A 105 22.79 6.40 -15.26
CA VAL A 105 22.73 7.16 -16.52
C VAL A 105 21.42 6.88 -17.27
N HIS A 106 20.94 5.64 -17.23
CA HIS A 106 19.69 5.24 -17.88
C HIS A 106 18.45 5.48 -17.01
N PHE A 107 18.60 5.50 -15.68
CA PHE A 107 17.50 5.72 -14.73
C PHE A 107 17.92 6.67 -13.60
N PRO A 108 17.94 8.00 -13.85
CA PRO A 108 18.49 9.00 -12.92
C PRO A 108 17.53 9.40 -11.78
N PHE A 109 16.59 8.52 -11.42
CA PHE A 109 15.58 8.80 -10.39
C PHE A 109 16.00 8.33 -9.00
N VAL A 110 17.01 7.46 -8.92
CA VAL A 110 17.64 7.02 -7.67
C VAL A 110 19.15 7.19 -7.84
N VAL A 111 19.70 8.22 -7.20
CA VAL A 111 21.13 8.55 -7.27
C VAL A 111 21.76 8.29 -5.91
N ILE A 112 22.84 7.52 -5.91
CA ILE A 112 23.64 7.23 -4.71
C ILE A 112 24.89 8.10 -4.78
N SER A 113 25.09 8.93 -3.76
CA SER A 113 26.26 9.81 -3.69
C SER A 113 27.56 8.99 -3.76
N PRO A 114 28.62 9.52 -4.37
CA PRO A 114 29.92 8.84 -4.44
C PRO A 114 30.60 8.71 -3.07
N GLN A 115 30.20 9.52 -2.08
CA GLN A 115 30.73 9.46 -0.71
C GLN A 115 30.17 8.27 0.08
N VAL A 116 28.99 7.76 -0.28
CA VAL A 116 28.33 6.67 0.44
C VAL A 116 29.09 5.36 0.22
N THR A 117 29.51 4.71 1.30
CA THR A 117 30.19 3.41 1.21
C THR A 117 29.19 2.25 1.12
N VAL A 118 29.65 1.08 0.67
CA VAL A 118 28.83 -0.16 0.66
C VAL A 118 28.32 -0.48 2.06
N LEU A 119 29.13 -0.27 3.10
CA LEU A 119 28.76 -0.55 4.49
C LEU A 119 27.66 0.39 4.99
N GLU A 120 27.78 1.68 4.68
CA GLU A 120 26.77 2.68 5.02
C GLU A 120 25.45 2.38 4.29
N LEU A 121 25.52 2.15 2.97
CA LEU A 121 24.33 1.85 2.17
C LEU A 121 23.62 0.59 2.67
N ARG A 122 24.38 -0.46 2.99
CA ARG A 122 23.86 -1.71 3.55
C ARG A 122 23.19 -1.50 4.91
N LYS A 123 23.72 -0.63 5.76
CA LYS A 123 23.20 -0.37 7.11
C LYS A 123 21.97 0.54 7.08
N GLU A 124 22.01 1.62 6.30
CA GLU A 124 20.95 2.63 6.29
C GLU A 124 19.80 2.28 5.35
N LYS A 125 20.11 1.68 4.19
CA LYS A 125 19.16 1.41 3.12
C LYS A 125 19.34 -0.02 2.58
N PRO A 126 19.08 -1.05 3.41
CA PRO A 126 19.35 -2.44 3.07
C PRO A 126 18.54 -2.94 1.87
N PHE A 127 17.32 -2.44 1.66
CA PHE A 127 16.52 -2.87 0.51
C PHE A 127 17.00 -2.24 -0.79
N LEU A 128 17.32 -0.94 -0.79
CA LEU A 128 17.96 -0.27 -1.91
C LEU A 128 19.30 -0.93 -2.25
N PHE A 129 20.11 -1.25 -1.25
CA PHE A 129 21.36 -1.98 -1.44
C PHE A 129 21.14 -3.28 -2.22
N LEU A 130 20.18 -4.11 -1.82
CA LEU A 130 19.85 -5.34 -2.52
C LEU A 130 19.38 -5.09 -3.97
N ALA A 131 18.54 -4.08 -4.19
CA ALA A 131 18.06 -3.72 -5.53
C ALA A 131 19.19 -3.21 -6.45
N VAL A 132 20.15 -2.46 -5.89
CA VAL A 132 21.37 -2.02 -6.58
C VAL A 132 22.18 -3.22 -7.05
N LEU A 133 22.45 -4.18 -6.16
CA LEU A 133 23.18 -5.39 -6.52
C LEU A 133 22.46 -6.16 -7.63
N ALA A 134 21.14 -6.32 -7.53
CA ALA A 134 20.33 -7.05 -8.51
C ALA A 134 20.31 -6.38 -9.89
N SER A 135 20.29 -5.04 -9.95
CA SER A 135 20.32 -4.30 -11.22
C SER A 135 21.71 -4.28 -11.86
N ALA A 136 22.75 -4.11 -11.05
CA ALA A 136 24.14 -4.06 -11.52
C ALA A 136 24.70 -5.44 -11.91
N SER A 137 24.12 -6.55 -11.44
CA SER A 137 24.56 -7.90 -11.78
C SER A 137 24.06 -8.42 -13.14
N HIS A 138 23.63 -7.55 -14.06
CA HIS A 138 23.02 -7.92 -15.35
C HIS A 138 23.94 -8.75 -16.26
N THR A 139 25.26 -8.67 -16.09
CA THR A 139 26.24 -9.51 -16.80
C THR A 139 26.28 -10.95 -16.30
N ASN A 140 25.88 -11.20 -15.04
CA ASN A 140 25.84 -12.53 -14.43
C ASN A 140 24.37 -12.95 -14.19
N MET A 141 23.76 -13.52 -15.23
CA MET A 141 22.35 -13.93 -15.22
C MET A 141 21.96 -14.88 -14.05
N PRO A 142 22.73 -15.92 -13.69
CA PRO A 142 22.44 -16.75 -12.52
C PRO A 142 22.36 -15.94 -11.21
N LEU A 143 23.36 -15.09 -10.97
CA LEU A 143 23.40 -14.23 -9.78
C LEU A 143 22.24 -13.22 -9.78
N GLN A 144 21.97 -12.59 -10.91
CA GLN A 144 20.86 -11.64 -11.06
C GLN A 144 19.51 -12.28 -10.72
N ARG A 145 19.26 -13.50 -11.21
CA ARG A 145 18.02 -14.24 -10.90
C ARG A 145 17.90 -14.53 -9.41
N LEU A 146 19.01 -14.90 -8.78
CA LEU A 146 19.05 -15.17 -7.35
C LEU A 146 18.77 -13.90 -6.53
N LEU A 147 19.45 -12.80 -6.84
CA LEU A 147 19.22 -11.50 -6.18
C LEU A 147 17.79 -10.98 -6.43
N GLY A 148 17.27 -11.12 -7.65
CA GLY A 148 15.91 -10.76 -7.98
C GLY A 148 14.85 -11.60 -7.25
N ALA A 149 15.15 -12.86 -6.93
CA ALA A 149 14.30 -13.67 -6.06
C ALA A 149 14.33 -13.18 -4.60
N GLU A 150 15.50 -12.78 -4.10
CA GLU A 150 15.64 -12.16 -2.77
C GLU A 150 14.89 -10.82 -2.68
N VAL A 151 14.95 -9.96 -3.71
CA VAL A 151 14.17 -8.71 -3.75
C VAL A 151 12.67 -9.02 -3.61
N LYS A 152 12.15 -9.98 -4.38
CA LYS A 152 10.73 -10.39 -4.30
C LYS A 152 10.36 -10.98 -2.93
N LYS A 153 11.29 -11.68 -2.28
CA LYS A 153 11.12 -12.19 -0.93
C LYS A 153 11.00 -11.04 0.06
N VAL A 154 11.90 -10.07 0.01
CA VAL A 154 11.85 -8.88 0.89
C VAL A 154 10.57 -8.07 0.65
N ILE A 155 10.14 -7.86 -0.59
CA ILE A 155 8.86 -7.20 -0.90
C ILE A 155 7.70 -7.94 -0.24
N SER A 156 7.63 -9.26 -0.42
CA SER A 156 6.56 -10.08 0.16
C SER A 156 6.55 -9.99 1.69
N THR A 157 7.71 -10.12 2.33
CA THR A 157 7.79 -10.14 3.80
C THR A 157 7.60 -8.76 4.41
N ARG A 158 8.33 -7.73 3.94
CA ARG A 158 8.31 -6.40 4.57
C ARG A 158 7.08 -5.60 4.16
N MET A 159 6.68 -5.65 2.89
CA MET A 159 5.61 -4.78 2.39
C MET A 159 4.25 -5.45 2.47
N ILE A 160 4.13 -6.69 2.00
CA ILE A 160 2.83 -7.37 1.91
C ILE A 160 2.41 -7.92 3.28
N LEU A 161 3.30 -8.65 3.96
CA LEU A 161 2.99 -9.25 5.26
C LEU A 161 3.19 -8.25 6.41
N GLY A 162 4.29 -7.48 6.37
CA GLY A 162 4.63 -6.54 7.44
C GLY A 162 3.96 -5.16 7.32
N GLY A 163 3.49 -4.75 6.14
CA GLY A 163 2.93 -3.41 5.93
C GLY A 163 3.93 -2.27 6.17
N HIS A 164 5.24 -2.54 6.05
CA HIS A 164 6.25 -1.52 6.26
C HIS A 164 6.26 -0.48 5.14
N VAL A 165 6.33 0.79 5.55
CA VAL A 165 6.40 1.95 4.66
C VAL A 165 7.69 2.68 4.94
N SER A 166 8.59 2.75 3.97
CA SER A 166 9.84 3.50 4.10
C SER A 166 10.32 4.02 2.76
N PHE A 167 11.13 5.08 2.80
CA PHE A 167 11.73 5.64 1.58
C PHE A 167 12.76 4.68 0.95
N ASP A 168 13.46 3.88 1.77
CA ASP A 168 14.33 2.78 1.30
C ASP A 168 13.56 1.78 0.42
N LEU A 169 12.36 1.38 0.87
CA LEU A 169 11.48 0.49 0.11
C LEU A 169 11.05 1.10 -1.23
N LEU A 170 10.72 2.40 -1.23
CA LEU A 170 10.36 3.10 -2.46
C LEU A 170 11.54 3.16 -3.45
N GLN A 171 12.71 3.61 -2.99
CA GLN A 171 13.90 3.71 -3.85
C GLN A 171 14.32 2.34 -4.41
N GLY A 172 14.36 1.30 -3.57
CA GLY A 172 14.69 -0.06 -4.04
C GLY A 172 13.68 -0.60 -5.05
N LEU A 173 12.40 -0.30 -4.88
CA LEU A 173 11.35 -0.76 -5.80
C LEU A 173 11.42 -0.05 -7.16
N LEU A 174 11.72 1.25 -7.16
CA LEU A 174 11.99 2.01 -8.39
C LEU A 174 13.16 1.42 -9.17
N VAL A 175 14.28 1.14 -8.49
CA VAL A 175 15.44 0.49 -9.12
C VAL A 175 15.04 -0.89 -9.66
N PHE A 176 14.37 -1.72 -8.87
CA PHE A 176 13.97 -3.05 -9.30
C PHE A 176 13.05 -3.04 -10.54
N LEU A 177 12.09 -2.10 -10.59
CA LEU A 177 11.17 -1.93 -11.72
C LEU A 177 11.88 -1.47 -12.99
N ALA A 178 12.82 -0.51 -12.89
CA ALA A 178 13.58 -0.01 -14.03
C ALA A 178 14.33 -1.11 -14.79
N TRP A 179 14.76 -2.16 -14.07
CA TRP A 179 15.54 -3.29 -14.62
C TRP A 179 14.71 -4.59 -14.71
N SER A 180 13.39 -4.46 -14.75
CA SER A 180 12.46 -5.59 -14.86
C SER A 180 12.57 -6.35 -16.20
N HIS A 181 13.06 -5.72 -17.27
CA HIS A 181 13.21 -6.32 -18.59
C HIS A 181 14.24 -7.46 -18.63
N TYR A 182 15.25 -7.45 -17.74
CA TYR A 182 16.19 -8.56 -17.60
C TYR A 182 15.62 -9.76 -16.82
N HIS A 183 14.45 -9.60 -16.20
CA HIS A 183 13.82 -10.69 -15.47
C HIS A 183 13.08 -11.61 -16.43
N SER A 184 13.41 -12.92 -16.38
CA SER A 184 12.92 -13.92 -17.34
C SER A 184 11.38 -14.10 -17.41
N ARG A 185 10.61 -13.46 -16.51
CA ARG A 185 9.13 -13.38 -16.56
C ARG A 185 8.63 -12.07 -15.92
N PRO A 186 8.31 -11.03 -16.70
CA PRO A 186 7.83 -9.73 -16.19
C PRO A 186 6.35 -9.75 -15.74
N HIS A 187 5.76 -10.92 -15.50
CA HIS A 187 4.31 -11.10 -15.27
C HIS A 187 3.73 -10.32 -14.07
N ARG A 188 4.59 -9.71 -13.23
CA ARG A 188 4.21 -8.94 -12.04
C ARG A 188 4.72 -7.50 -12.04
N TYR A 189 5.19 -6.96 -13.17
CA TYR A 189 5.66 -5.56 -13.25
C TYR A 189 4.62 -4.58 -12.73
N ILE A 190 3.38 -4.65 -13.25
CA ILE A 190 2.30 -3.75 -12.84
C ILE A 190 1.97 -3.87 -11.35
N GLN A 191 2.01 -5.08 -10.77
CA GLN A 191 1.74 -5.27 -9.34
C GLN A 191 2.77 -4.54 -8.47
N PHE A 192 4.05 -4.66 -8.82
CA PHE A 192 5.13 -3.96 -8.12
C PHE A 192 5.08 -2.45 -8.38
N LEU A 193 4.68 -2.00 -9.57
CA LEU A 193 4.48 -0.59 -9.86
C LEU A 193 3.36 0.01 -9.00
N GLN A 194 2.21 -0.67 -8.90
CA GLN A 194 1.11 -0.22 -8.04
C GLN A 194 1.54 -0.16 -6.56
N LEU A 195 2.40 -1.08 -6.13
CA LEU A 195 2.97 -1.06 -4.80
C LEU A 195 3.90 0.15 -4.58
N ALA A 196 4.70 0.54 -5.58
CA ALA A 196 5.53 1.74 -5.53
C ALA A 196 4.68 3.02 -5.48
N LEU A 197 3.62 3.09 -6.27
CA LEU A 197 2.66 4.20 -6.24
C LEU A 197 1.94 4.27 -4.89
N GLY A 198 1.58 3.13 -4.30
CA GLY A 198 1.04 3.03 -2.95
C GLY A 198 1.99 3.64 -1.91
N LEU A 199 3.26 3.22 -1.92
CA LEU A 199 4.29 3.79 -1.04
C LEU A 199 4.45 5.29 -1.21
N MET A 200 4.47 5.80 -2.45
CA MET A 200 4.57 7.23 -2.74
C MET A 200 3.43 8.02 -2.08
N VAL A 201 2.20 7.51 -2.15
CA VAL A 201 1.02 8.11 -1.52
C VAL A 201 1.07 7.98 -0.01
N GLU A 202 1.50 6.85 0.54
CA GLU A 202 1.62 6.65 1.99
C GLU A 202 2.71 7.53 2.61
N LEU A 203 3.83 7.73 1.92
CA LEU A 203 4.88 8.68 2.28
C LEU A 203 4.48 10.14 2.04
N ARG A 204 3.29 10.39 1.46
CA ARG A 204 2.74 11.71 1.14
C ARG A 204 3.63 12.53 0.20
N LEU A 205 4.36 11.85 -0.69
CA LEU A 205 5.17 12.48 -1.71
C LEU A 205 4.33 12.97 -2.91
N ASP A 206 3.05 12.61 -2.96
CA ASP A 206 2.07 13.11 -3.94
C ASP A 206 1.66 14.58 -3.69
N ARG A 207 2.08 15.16 -2.57
CA ARG A 207 1.62 16.48 -2.10
C ARG A 207 2.77 17.46 -1.90
N PRO A 208 2.53 18.76 -2.12
CA PRO A 208 3.54 19.76 -1.82
C PRO A 208 3.95 19.69 -0.33
N PRO A 209 5.20 20.00 0.02
CA PRO A 209 5.71 19.89 1.39
C PRO A 209 4.94 20.76 2.40
N GLN A 210 4.25 21.79 1.90
CA GLN A 210 3.36 22.65 2.65
C GLN A 210 1.90 22.28 2.34
N THR A 211 1.34 21.32 3.07
CA THR A 211 -0.11 21.09 3.05
C THR A 211 -0.70 21.31 4.43
N LYS A 212 -1.68 22.22 4.53
CA LYS A 212 -2.62 22.23 5.65
C LYS A 212 -3.24 20.85 5.75
N THR A 213 -3.25 20.28 6.94
CA THR A 213 -3.68 18.92 7.21
C THR A 213 -5.09 18.68 6.68
N TRP A 214 -5.23 18.06 5.51
CA TRP A 214 -6.47 17.36 5.18
C TRP A 214 -6.25 15.90 5.57
N LYS A 215 -6.31 15.63 6.88
CA LYS A 215 -6.68 14.28 7.28
C LYS A 215 -8.07 14.08 6.68
N THR A 216 -8.16 13.28 5.61
CA THR A 216 -9.43 12.69 5.12
C THR A 216 -9.92 11.67 6.14
N ALA A 217 -9.99 12.05 7.40
CA ALA A 217 -10.84 11.32 8.31
C ALA A 217 -12.24 11.77 7.92
N LEU A 218 -13.03 10.87 7.34
CA LEU A 218 -14.47 11.06 7.17
C LEU A 218 -15.06 11.17 8.59
N ARG A 219 -15.03 12.37 9.18
CA ARG A 219 -15.37 12.62 10.59
C ARG A 219 -16.77 13.22 10.66
N PHE A 220 -17.74 12.36 10.99
CA PHE A 220 -19.12 12.76 11.29
C PHE A 220 -19.27 13.29 12.72
N LYS A 221 -18.51 14.32 13.13
CA LYS A 221 -18.79 15.04 14.39
C LYS A 221 -18.58 16.54 14.22
N GLN A 222 -19.50 17.28 14.83
CA GLN A 222 -19.80 18.70 14.61
C GLN A 222 -19.03 19.67 15.52
N ASP A 223 -18.10 19.18 16.34
CA ASP A 223 -17.39 20.03 17.31
C ASP A 223 -15.94 20.24 16.88
N TYR A 224 -15.69 21.44 16.34
CA TYR A 224 -14.38 21.90 15.86
C TYR A 224 -13.67 22.70 16.95
N THR A 225 -12.54 22.19 17.45
CA THR A 225 -11.39 23.03 17.81
C THR A 225 -10.33 22.82 16.72
N LEU A 226 -9.98 23.90 16.03
CA LEU A 226 -8.92 23.91 15.01
C LEU A 226 -7.58 23.74 15.71
N ASP A 227 -7.15 22.51 15.97
CA ASP A 227 -5.72 22.23 16.11
C ASP A 227 -5.09 22.42 14.72
N ASN A 228 -4.77 23.68 14.42
CA ASN A 228 -3.97 24.18 13.30
C ASN A 228 -2.51 23.69 13.39
N ALA A 229 -2.29 22.39 13.62
CA ALA A 229 -0.96 21.83 13.55
C ALA A 229 -0.56 21.74 12.06
N GLU A 230 -0.07 22.85 11.52
CA GLU A 230 0.56 22.93 10.22
C GLU A 230 1.71 21.90 10.19
N HIS A 231 1.48 20.76 9.53
CA HIS A 231 2.55 19.79 9.30
C HIS A 231 3.46 20.37 8.22
N ILE A 232 4.39 21.21 8.65
CA ILE A 232 5.48 21.67 7.81
C ILE A 232 6.42 20.49 7.67
N ARG A 233 6.27 19.72 6.58
CA ARG A 233 7.29 18.77 6.19
C ARG A 233 8.49 19.60 5.74
N PRO A 234 9.73 19.31 6.21
CA PRO A 234 10.90 19.91 5.59
C PRO A 234 10.80 19.68 4.07
N SER A 235 11.10 20.72 3.30
CA SER A 235 11.00 20.73 1.83
C SER A 235 11.52 19.43 1.23
N TRP A 236 10.87 18.95 0.15
CA TRP A 236 11.28 17.69 -0.50
C TRP A 236 12.79 17.66 -0.68
N GLY A 237 13.45 16.61 -0.18
CA GLY A 237 14.84 16.37 -0.54
C GLY A 237 14.96 16.15 -2.04
N HIS A 238 16.10 16.47 -2.65
CA HIS A 238 16.35 16.19 -4.07
C HIS A 238 16.09 14.70 -4.40
N ASP A 239 16.42 13.80 -3.47
CA ASP A 239 16.14 12.38 -3.57
C ASP A 239 14.64 12.07 -3.69
N GLU A 240 13.79 12.76 -2.92
CA GLU A 240 12.35 12.55 -2.94
C GLU A 240 11.73 13.10 -4.23
N GLN A 241 12.17 14.29 -4.68
CA GLN A 241 11.79 14.85 -5.99
C GLN A 241 12.10 13.86 -7.11
N ARG A 242 13.32 13.33 -7.15
CA ARG A 242 13.72 12.34 -8.16
C ARG A 242 12.89 11.08 -8.07
N ALA A 243 12.62 10.57 -6.86
CA ALA A 243 11.79 9.38 -6.68
C ALA A 243 10.36 9.57 -7.20
N VAL A 244 9.74 10.72 -6.92
CA VAL A 244 8.39 11.05 -7.44
C VAL A 244 8.39 11.08 -8.96
N VAL A 245 9.34 11.79 -9.59
CA VAL A 245 9.45 11.81 -11.05
C VAL A 245 9.69 10.40 -11.61
N GLY A 246 10.48 9.57 -10.91
CA GLY A 246 10.71 8.17 -11.28
C GLY A 246 9.43 7.32 -11.24
N CYS A 247 8.57 7.50 -10.23
CA CYS A 247 7.26 6.86 -10.19
C CYS A 247 6.41 7.24 -11.40
N TYR A 248 6.34 8.53 -11.73
CA TYR A 248 5.59 9.01 -12.90
C TYR A 248 6.15 8.44 -14.20
N TYR A 249 7.48 8.46 -14.37
CA TYR A 249 8.16 7.89 -15.53
C TYR A 249 7.78 6.41 -15.74
N LEU A 250 7.94 5.58 -14.70
CA LEU A 250 7.63 4.13 -14.78
C LEU A 250 6.13 3.83 -14.95
N SER A 251 5.25 4.77 -14.56
CA SER A 251 3.80 4.64 -14.76
C SER A 251 3.33 5.06 -16.15
N SER A 252 4.16 5.83 -16.87
CA SER A 252 3.86 6.33 -18.20
C SER A 252 4.33 5.41 -19.33
N THR A 253 5.18 4.45 -19.01
CA THR A 253 5.69 3.39 -19.91
C THR A 253 4.81 2.15 -19.88
#